data_AF-A0A8B7PR90-F1
#
_entry.id   AF-A0A8B7PR90-F1
#
_cell.length_a   1.000
_cell.length_b   1.000
_cell.length_c   1.000
_cell.angle_alpha   90.00
_cell.angle_beta   90.00
_cell.angle_gamma   90.00
#
_symmetry.space_group_name_H-M   'P 1'
#
loop_
_entity.id
_entity.type
_entity.pdbx_description
1 polymer ?
#
loop_
_entity_poly.entity_id
_entity_poly.type
_entity_poly.pdbx_seq_one_letter_code
_entity_poly.pdbx_strand_id
1 'polypeptide(L)'
;MSHNCGSGVTSAGGVYVKAQLVPAEWFPDAPLDRKTSVCKEDPAVYDEEITYGSVRPDSPGVERGGFLLLRLKLTRRLRSQVMSEALVSLSDVPVLSPENRRSKPHTHLVLTRAAPLHSYESLNILRRRNDEVTRQFLQQLEHDNKGQAKAFMSASNASISSLW
;
A
#
# COMPACT_ATOMS: atom_id res chain seq x y z
N MET A 1 -26.13 -1.41 8.66
CA MET A 1 -25.62 -2.79 8.88
C MET A 1 -24.12 -2.68 9.01
N SER A 2 -23.60 -2.75 10.23
CA SER A 2 -22.19 -2.52 10.52
C SER A 2 -21.45 -3.85 10.46
N HIS A 3 -20.74 -4.10 9.37
CA HIS A 3 -19.83 -5.25 9.23
C HIS A 3 -18.57 -4.94 10.01
N ASN A 4 -18.51 -5.44 11.24
CA ASN A 4 -17.46 -5.11 12.19
C ASN A 4 -16.28 -6.06 11.96
N CYS A 5 -15.16 -5.52 11.47
CA CYS A 5 -13.84 -6.17 11.52
C CYS A 5 -13.37 -6.31 12.97
N GLY A 6 -14.06 -7.15 13.75
CA GLY A 6 -13.79 -7.41 15.16
C GLY A 6 -12.88 -8.61 15.36
N SER A 7 -12.03 -8.52 16.38
CA SER A 7 -11.04 -9.51 16.86
C SER A 7 -11.57 -10.95 17.00
N GLY A 8 -11.69 -11.67 15.90
CA GLY A 8 -11.94 -13.10 15.87
C GLY A 8 -10.64 -13.86 15.60
N VAL A 9 -10.06 -14.49 16.62
CA VAL A 9 -8.89 -15.38 16.45
C VAL A 9 -9.37 -16.74 15.93
N THR A 10 -9.61 -16.83 14.63
CA THR A 10 -9.67 -18.10 13.88
C THR A 10 -8.34 -18.34 13.15
N SER A 11 -7.95 -19.62 13.03
CA SER A 11 -6.73 -20.11 12.36
C SER A 11 -6.68 -19.85 10.84
N ALA A 12 -7.77 -19.31 10.28
CA ALA A 12 -7.86 -18.82 8.91
C ALA A 12 -7.17 -17.44 8.82
N GLY A 13 -6.27 -17.29 7.85
CA GLY A 13 -5.64 -16.02 7.55
C GLY A 13 -6.65 -14.91 7.25
N GLY A 14 -6.20 -13.65 7.28
CA GLY A 14 -7.04 -12.50 6.98
C GLY A 14 -6.31 -11.47 6.13
N VAL A 15 -7.04 -10.49 5.62
CA VAL A 15 -6.50 -9.40 4.80
C VAL A 15 -6.45 -8.09 5.57
N TYR A 16 -5.43 -7.29 5.34
CA TYR A 16 -5.33 -5.92 5.85
C TYR A 16 -4.68 -5.01 4.81
N VAL A 17 -4.94 -3.72 4.89
CA VAL A 17 -4.27 -2.72 4.06
C VAL A 17 -3.11 -2.13 4.85
N LYS A 18 -1.92 -2.16 4.29
CA LYS A 18 -0.75 -1.42 4.77
C LYS A 18 -0.63 -0.13 3.95
N ALA A 19 -0.50 1.01 4.62
CA ALA A 19 -0.27 2.31 4.03
C ALA A 19 1.13 2.82 4.45
N GLN A 20 1.90 3.30 3.48
CA GLN A 20 3.26 3.82 3.70
C GLN A 20 3.49 5.06 2.85
N LEU A 21 4.16 6.05 3.42
CA LEU A 21 4.68 7.18 2.65
C LEU A 21 6.05 6.80 2.08
N VAL A 22 6.27 7.05 0.80
CA VAL A 22 7.47 6.63 0.11
C VAL A 22 8.02 7.71 -0.83
N PRO A 23 9.34 7.86 -0.97
CA PRO A 23 10.41 7.23 -0.18
C PRO A 23 10.36 7.63 1.31
N ALA A 24 10.63 6.69 2.23
CA ALA A 24 10.46 6.91 3.67
C ALA A 24 11.38 7.99 4.23
N GLU A 25 12.58 8.11 3.66
CA GLU A 25 13.61 9.08 3.99
C GLU A 25 13.16 10.53 3.76
N TRP A 26 12.11 10.74 2.95
CA TRP A 26 11.52 12.06 2.74
C TRP A 26 10.45 12.42 3.77
N PHE A 27 10.08 11.48 4.64
CA PHE A 27 9.05 11.64 5.67
C PHE A 27 9.57 11.16 7.04
N PRO A 28 10.66 11.75 7.57
CA PRO A 28 11.31 11.28 8.80
C PRO A 28 10.40 11.33 10.03
N ASP A 29 9.46 12.27 10.07
CA ASP A 29 8.52 12.46 11.18
C ASP A 29 7.22 11.66 10.99
N ALA A 30 7.10 10.89 9.89
CA ALA A 30 5.92 10.09 9.64
C ALA A 30 6.10 8.67 10.16
N PRO A 31 5.06 8.08 10.77
CA PRO A 31 5.07 6.66 11.09
C PRO A 31 5.32 5.83 9.84
N LEU A 32 6.40 5.04 9.84
CA LEU A 32 6.84 4.22 8.70
C LEU A 32 5.74 3.27 8.22
N ASP A 33 4.97 2.73 9.17
CA ASP A 33 3.98 1.70 8.94
C ASP A 33 2.64 2.05 9.59
N ARG A 34 1.62 2.28 8.75
CA ARG A 34 0.22 2.29 9.19
C ARG A 34 -0.50 1.12 8.54
N LYS A 35 -1.44 0.52 9.27
CA LYS A 35 -2.24 -0.58 8.76
C LYS A 35 -3.64 -0.54 9.33
N THR A 36 -4.60 -1.05 8.56
CA THR A 36 -5.94 -1.35 9.05
C THR A 36 -5.91 -2.57 9.96
N SER A 37 -7.03 -2.81 10.63
CA SER A 37 -7.32 -4.08 11.29
C SER A 37 -7.34 -5.22 10.27
N VAL A 38 -7.07 -6.44 10.74
CA VAL A 38 -7.16 -7.64 9.90
C VAL A 38 -8.63 -8.03 9.74
N CYS A 39 -9.11 -8.00 8.50
CA CYS A 39 -10.43 -8.48 8.11
C CYS A 39 -10.34 -9.94 7.67
N LYS A 40 -11.35 -10.74 8.02
CA LYS A 40 -11.45 -12.15 7.59
C LYS A 40 -12.66 -12.41 6.67
N GLU A 41 -13.42 -11.36 6.39
CA GLU A 41 -14.58 -11.41 5.52
C GLU A 41 -14.17 -11.18 4.06
N ASP A 42 -14.97 -11.72 3.13
CA ASP A 42 -14.83 -11.53 1.70
C ASP A 42 -16.22 -11.19 1.12
N PRO A 43 -16.44 -9.96 0.60
CA PRO A 43 -15.45 -8.89 0.43
C PRO A 43 -15.04 -8.23 1.76
N ALA A 44 -13.76 -7.89 1.89
CA ALA A 44 -13.26 -7.14 3.03
C ALA A 44 -13.69 -5.67 2.96
N VAL A 45 -14.27 -5.15 4.05
CA VAL A 45 -14.69 -3.75 4.19
C VAL A 45 -13.97 -3.13 5.38
N TYR A 46 -13.33 -1.98 5.16
CA TYR A 46 -12.61 -1.24 6.18
C TYR A 46 -13.24 0.14 6.35
N ASP A 47 -13.72 0.44 7.56
CA ASP A 47 -14.19 1.76 7.96
C ASP A 47 -13.19 2.37 8.95
N GLU A 48 -11.96 2.57 8.48
CA GLU A 48 -10.82 3.04 9.28
C GLU A 48 -10.17 4.26 8.63
N GLU A 49 -9.85 5.27 9.44
CA GLU A 49 -9.08 6.43 9.01
C GLU A 49 -7.59 6.23 9.31
N ILE A 50 -6.75 6.39 8.29
CA ILE A 50 -5.29 6.40 8.44
C ILE A 50 -4.77 7.83 8.35
N THR A 51 -4.22 8.35 9.45
CA THR A 51 -3.73 9.73 9.53
C THR A 51 -2.20 9.80 9.63
N TYR A 52 -1.61 10.69 8.83
CA TYR A 52 -0.21 11.08 8.88
C TYR A 52 -0.11 12.55 9.34
N GLY A 53 -0.14 12.77 10.66
CA GLY A 53 -0.26 14.12 11.25
C GLY A 53 0.88 15.09 10.93
N SER A 54 2.03 14.61 10.45
CA SER A 54 3.20 15.41 10.11
C SER A 54 3.32 15.77 8.62
N VAL A 55 2.49 15.18 7.74
CA VAL A 55 2.59 15.43 6.29
C VAL A 55 1.69 16.58 5.89
N ARG A 56 2.34 17.67 5.47
CA ARG A 56 1.68 18.86 4.94
C ARG A 56 1.94 18.99 3.43
N PRO A 57 1.09 19.73 2.68
CA PRO A 57 1.29 19.93 1.24
C PRO A 57 2.64 20.56 0.88
N ASP A 58 3.20 21.38 1.77
CA ASP A 58 4.50 22.05 1.68
C ASP A 58 5.65 21.23 2.31
N SER A 59 5.38 20.01 2.75
CA SER A 59 6.43 19.18 3.33
C SER A 59 7.45 18.75 2.26
N PRO A 60 8.75 18.66 2.60
CA PRO A 60 9.79 18.33 1.61
C PRO A 60 9.50 17.04 0.84
N GLY A 61 8.88 16.04 1.46
CA GLY A 61 8.54 14.80 0.78
C GLY A 61 7.41 14.93 -0.24
N VAL A 62 6.47 15.85 -0.05
CA VAL A 62 5.44 16.13 -1.06
C VAL A 62 6.04 16.90 -2.22
N GLU A 63 6.81 17.95 -1.96
CA GLU A 63 7.48 18.76 -3.01
C GLU A 63 8.46 17.95 -3.86
N ARG A 64 9.10 16.92 -3.26
CA ARG A 64 10.00 16.02 -3.97
C ARG A 64 9.28 14.99 -4.85
N GLY A 65 7.95 14.95 -4.78
CA GLY A 65 7.10 14.02 -5.53
C GLY A 65 6.95 12.67 -4.83
N GLY A 66 6.74 12.67 -3.51
CA GLY A 66 6.48 11.46 -2.74
C GLY A 66 5.09 10.86 -2.99
N PHE A 67 4.93 9.60 -2.58
CA PHE A 67 3.74 8.80 -2.84
C PHE A 67 3.17 8.20 -1.55
N LEU A 68 1.87 7.92 -1.58
CA LEU A 68 1.23 6.96 -0.71
C LEU A 68 1.21 5.58 -1.39
N LEU A 69 1.93 4.62 -0.81
CA LEU A 69 1.91 3.22 -1.20
C LEU A 69 0.91 2.46 -0.34
N LEU A 70 -0.15 1.96 -0.98
CA LEU A 70 -1.15 1.09 -0.39
C LEU A 70 -0.88 -0.35 -0.82
N ARG A 71 -0.84 -1.28 0.13
CA ARG A 71 -0.64 -2.71 -0.12
C ARG A 71 -1.70 -3.53 0.59
N LEU A 72 -2.54 -4.24 -0.15
CA LEU A 72 -3.42 -5.25 0.40
C LEU A 72 -2.60 -6.50 0.71
N LYS A 73 -2.61 -6.94 1.96
CA LYS A 73 -1.80 -8.06 2.43
C LYS A 73 -2.67 -9.15 3.03
N LEU A 74 -2.43 -10.38 2.60
CA LEU A 74 -2.95 -11.59 3.23
C LEU A 74 -1.98 -12.05 4.31
N THR A 75 -2.42 -12.09 5.56
CA THR A 75 -1.67 -12.67 6.68
C THR A 75 -2.11 -14.11 6.92
N ARG A 76 -1.15 -15.03 6.99
CA ARG A 76 -1.35 -16.44 7.37
C ARG A 76 -0.28 -16.83 8.39
N ARG A 77 -0.71 -17.15 9.62
CA ARG A 77 0.19 -17.48 10.75
C ARG A 77 1.22 -16.37 10.97
N LEU A 78 2.49 -16.62 10.63
CA LEU A 78 3.63 -15.71 10.84
C LEU A 78 4.11 -15.01 9.54
N ARG A 79 3.45 -15.24 8.41
CA ARG A 79 3.84 -14.67 7.12
C ARG A 79 2.73 -13.79 6.56
N SER A 80 3.12 -12.68 5.96
CA SER A 80 2.20 -11.84 5.19
C SER A 80 2.66 -11.76 3.74
N GLN A 81 1.71 -11.85 2.82
CA GLN A 81 1.94 -11.76 1.39
C GLN A 81 1.16 -10.57 0.83
N VAL A 82 1.81 -9.74 0.01
CA VAL A 82 1.14 -8.68 -0.74
C VAL A 82 0.32 -9.33 -1.85
N MET A 83 -0.97 -9.02 -1.90
CA MET A 83 -1.90 -9.47 -2.95
C MET A 83 -2.02 -8.45 -4.07
N SER A 84 -2.08 -7.17 -3.69
CA SER A 84 -2.20 -6.06 -4.62
C SER A 84 -1.64 -4.79 -4.01
N GLU A 85 -1.31 -3.82 -4.85
CA GLU A 85 -0.80 -2.52 -4.45
C GLU A 85 -1.33 -1.38 -5.31
N ALA A 86 -1.28 -0.16 -4.77
CA ALA A 86 -1.55 1.07 -5.47
C ALA A 86 -0.57 2.14 -5.00
N LEU A 87 -0.12 2.97 -5.94
CA LEU A 87 0.74 4.12 -5.70
C LEU A 87 -0.02 5.38 -6.09
N VAL A 88 -0.18 6.29 -5.12
CA VAL A 88 -0.87 7.56 -5.31
C VAL A 88 0.13 8.68 -5.10
N SER A 89 0.29 9.57 -6.07
CA SER A 89 1.14 10.75 -5.87
C SER A 89 0.51 11.66 -4.81
N LEU A 90 1.30 12.11 -3.84
CA LEU A 90 0.80 13.02 -2.82
C LEU A 90 0.42 14.40 -3.40
N SER A 91 1.00 14.78 -4.55
CA SER A 91 0.61 15.98 -5.30
C SER A 91 -0.82 15.92 -5.82
N ASP A 92 -1.33 14.71 -6.06
CA ASP A 92 -2.64 14.48 -6.69
C ASP A 92 -3.73 14.29 -5.62
N VAL A 93 -3.34 14.17 -4.35
CA VAL A 93 -4.27 14.06 -3.22
C VAL A 93 -4.87 15.44 -2.95
N PRO A 94 -6.20 15.61 -3.06
CA PRO A 94 -6.82 16.91 -2.87
C PRO A 94 -6.67 17.35 -1.42
N VAL A 95 -6.20 18.59 -1.22
CA VAL A 95 -6.22 19.23 0.09
C VAL A 95 -7.67 19.60 0.40
N LEU A 96 -8.26 18.93 1.39
CA LEU A 96 -9.63 19.17 1.83
C LEU A 96 -9.62 20.08 3.05
N SER A 97 -10.42 21.15 3.00
CA SER A 97 -10.79 21.85 4.23
C SER A 97 -11.66 20.95 5.11
N PRO A 98 -11.67 21.14 6.44
CA PRO A 98 -12.49 20.33 7.36
C PRO A 98 -13.97 20.26 6.94
N GLU A 99 -14.51 21.36 6.43
CA GLU A 99 -15.90 21.50 5.97
C GLU A 99 -16.19 20.66 4.71
N ASN A 100 -15.20 20.52 3.83
CA ASN A 100 -15.32 19.80 2.56
C ASN A 100 -15.04 18.31 2.67
N ARG A 101 -14.63 17.83 3.85
CA ARG A 101 -14.26 16.44 4.07
C ARG A 101 -15.44 15.47 3.90
N ARG A 102 -16.66 15.92 4.20
CA ARG A 102 -17.89 15.10 4.14
C ARG A 102 -18.66 15.24 2.82
N SER A 103 -18.37 16.27 2.03
CA SER A 103 -19.17 16.63 0.85
C SER A 103 -18.51 16.29 -0.49
N LYS A 104 -17.20 16.01 -0.52
CA LYS A 104 -16.50 15.66 -1.76
C LYS A 104 -16.60 14.17 -2.10
N PRO A 105 -16.61 13.84 -3.41
CA PRO A 105 -16.62 12.47 -3.87
C PRO A 105 -15.35 11.74 -3.43
N HIS A 106 -15.52 10.46 -3.07
CA HIS A 106 -14.43 9.60 -2.65
C HIS A 106 -13.55 9.27 -3.86
N THR A 107 -12.23 9.35 -3.71
CA THR A 107 -11.30 8.85 -4.72
C THR A 107 -11.29 7.33 -4.65
N HIS A 108 -11.80 6.66 -5.69
CA HIS A 108 -11.72 5.22 -5.81
C HIS A 108 -10.34 4.84 -6.35
N LEU A 109 -9.60 4.04 -5.58
CA LEU A 109 -8.31 3.51 -5.99
C LEU A 109 -8.49 2.06 -6.44
N VAL A 110 -8.02 1.77 -7.66
CA VAL A 110 -7.95 0.40 -8.16
C VAL A 110 -6.59 -0.17 -7.75
N LEU A 111 -6.62 -1.16 -6.86
CA LEU A 111 -5.42 -1.92 -6.50
C LEU A 111 -5.09 -2.89 -7.62
N THR A 112 -3.87 -2.81 -8.15
CA THR A 112 -3.38 -3.72 -9.19
C THR A 112 -2.45 -4.75 -8.59
N ARG A 113 -2.23 -5.87 -9.30
CA ARG A 113 -1.14 -6.77 -8.93
C ARG A 113 0.18 -6.00 -8.99
N ALA A 114 1.12 -6.36 -8.12
CA ALA A 114 2.47 -5.81 -8.19
C ALA A 114 3.05 -6.08 -9.58
N ALA A 115 3.36 -5.01 -10.30
CA ALA A 115 3.85 -5.03 -11.66
C ALA A 115 5.36 -4.72 -11.69
N PRO A 116 6.07 -5.02 -12.79
CA PRO A 116 7.39 -4.46 -13.01
C PRO A 116 7.38 -2.95 -12.87
N LEU A 117 8.47 -2.35 -12.38
CA LEU A 117 8.53 -0.91 -12.12
C LEU A 117 8.02 -0.08 -13.30
N HIS A 118 8.46 -0.39 -14.53
CA HIS A 118 8.13 0.37 -15.74
C HIS A 118 6.63 0.53 -16.00
N SER A 119 5.78 -0.36 -15.47
CA SER A 119 4.32 -0.29 -15.57
C SER A 119 3.70 0.81 -14.72
N TYR A 120 4.39 1.34 -13.71
CA TYR A 120 3.91 2.45 -12.90
C TYR A 120 4.28 3.79 -13.55
N GLU A 121 3.32 4.40 -14.24
CA GLU A 121 3.47 5.75 -14.81
C GLU A 121 3.72 6.80 -13.72
N SER A 122 3.08 6.63 -12.56
CA SER A 122 3.23 7.52 -11.40
C SER A 122 4.69 7.64 -10.93
N LEU A 123 5.51 6.60 -11.12
CA LEU A 123 6.94 6.62 -10.75
C LEU A 123 7.84 7.39 -11.73
N ASN A 124 7.31 7.94 -12.83
CA ASN A 124 8.13 8.66 -13.82
C ASN A 124 8.84 9.89 -13.25
N ILE A 125 8.22 10.59 -12.28
CA ILE A 125 8.86 11.73 -11.62
C ILE A 125 10.13 11.30 -10.86
N LEU A 126 10.08 10.15 -10.18
CA LEU A 126 11.22 9.60 -9.45
C LEU A 126 12.34 9.17 -10.41
N ARG A 127 11.99 8.50 -11.52
CA ARG A 127 12.98 8.09 -12.53
C ARG A 127 13.81 9.25 -13.07
N ARG A 128 13.24 10.44 -13.16
CA ARG A 128 13.93 11.63 -13.66
C ARG A 128 14.87 12.28 -12.64
N ARG A 129 14.62 12.11 -11.34
CA ARG A 129 15.40 12.78 -10.28
C ARG A 129 16.80 12.19 -10.09
N ASN A 130 16.95 10.88 -10.29
CA ASN A 130 18.22 10.15 -10.21
C ASN A 130 19.07 10.40 -8.94
N ASP A 131 18.45 10.82 -7.82
CA ASP A 131 19.13 10.95 -6.53
C ASP A 131 19.26 9.60 -5.81
N GLU A 132 20.16 9.51 -4.82
CA GLU A 132 20.47 8.25 -4.11
C GLU A 132 19.24 7.64 -3.44
N VAL A 133 18.46 8.46 -2.73
CA VAL A 133 17.23 8.01 -2.05
C VAL A 133 16.25 7.40 -3.07
N THR A 134 16.08 8.09 -4.19
CA THR A 134 15.20 7.60 -5.26
C THR A 134 15.69 6.29 -5.86
N ARG A 135 17.00 6.17 -6.13
CA ARG A 135 17.58 4.93 -6.66
C ARG A 135 17.40 3.76 -5.69
N GLN A 136 17.71 3.96 -4.41
CA GLN A 136 17.54 2.95 -3.37
C GLN A 136 16.07 2.52 -3.24
N PHE A 137 15.15 3.48 -3.21
CA PHE A 137 13.72 3.20 -3.17
C PHE A 137 13.25 2.37 -4.37
N LEU A 138 13.61 2.78 -5.59
CA LEU A 138 13.22 2.05 -6.81
C LEU A 138 13.81 0.63 -6.82
N GLN A 139 15.07 0.46 -6.43
CA GLN A 139 15.69 -0.87 -6.31
C GLN A 139 14.97 -1.75 -5.29
N GLN A 140 14.64 -1.20 -4.12
CA GLN A 140 13.90 -1.93 -3.09
C GLN A 140 12.50 -2.32 -3.57
N LEU A 141 11.78 -1.41 -4.22
CA LEU A 141 10.45 -1.68 -4.77
C LEU A 141 10.50 -2.77 -5.86
N GLU A 142 11.52 -2.75 -6.72
CA GLU A 142 11.72 -3.81 -7.71
C GLU A 142 12.03 -5.17 -7.05
N HIS A 143 12.88 -5.18 -6.02
CA HIS A 143 13.20 -6.38 -5.27
C HIS A 143 11.95 -6.97 -4.60
N ASP A 144 11.15 -6.13 -3.94
CA ASP A 144 9.87 -6.51 -3.33
C ASP A 144 8.94 -7.15 -4.37
N ASN A 145 8.82 -6.55 -5.56
CA ASN A 145 7.94 -7.03 -6.61
C ASN A 145 8.43 -8.36 -7.21
N LYS A 146 9.75 -8.54 -7.37
CA LYS A 146 10.36 -9.81 -7.79
C LYS A 146 10.17 -10.92 -6.75
N GLY A 147 10.31 -10.59 -5.46
CA GLY A 147 10.06 -11.53 -4.36
C GLY A 147 8.62 -12.03 -4.34
N GLN A 148 7.66 -11.12 -4.61
CA GLN A 148 6.24 -11.45 -4.70
C GLN A 148 5.90 -12.34 -5.89
N ALA A 149 6.47 -12.08 -7.07
CA ALA A 149 6.28 -12.91 -8.26
C ALA A 149 6.75 -14.36 -8.05
N LYS A 150 7.91 -14.54 -7.40
CA LYS A 150 8.45 -15.87 -7.07
C LYS A 150 7.58 -16.61 -6.03
N ALA A 151 7.13 -15.91 -4.99
CA ALA A 151 6.26 -16.49 -3.97
C ALA A 151 4.91 -16.94 -4.53
N PHE A 152 4.36 -16.19 -5.49
CA PHE A 152 3.12 -16.57 -6.18
C PHE A 152 3.31 -17.82 -7.05
N MET A 153 4.36 -17.90 -7.87
CA MET A 153 4.64 -19.09 -8.69
C MET A 153 4.86 -20.34 -7.82
N SER A 154 5.52 -20.20 -6.68
CA SER A 154 5.69 -21.30 -5.72
C SER A 154 4.36 -21.74 -5.09
N ALA A 155 3.47 -20.81 -4.74
CA ALA A 155 2.15 -21.12 -4.21
C ALA A 155 1.23 -21.78 -5.25
N SER A 156 1.26 -21.32 -6.50
CA SER A 156 0.51 -21.93 -7.61
C SER A 156 0.98 -23.35 -7.89
N ASN A 157 2.29 -23.61 -7.87
CA ASN A 157 2.82 -24.96 -8.06
C ASN A 157 2.47 -25.89 -6.87
N ALA A 158 2.49 -25.38 -5.64
CA ALA A 158 2.09 -26.14 -4.46
C ALA A 158 0.60 -26.52 -4.47
N SER A 159 -0.27 -25.63 -4.96
CA SER A 159 -1.71 -25.91 -5.13
C SER A 159 -2.02 -26.89 -6.26
N ILE A 160 -1.16 -27.01 -7.27
CA ILE A 160 -1.29 -28.01 -8.34
C ILE A 160 -0.80 -29.38 -7.85
N SER A 161 0.23 -29.44 -6.99
CA SER A 161 0.75 -30.70 -6.45
C SER A 161 -0.12 -31.34 -5.35
N SER A 162 -1.11 -30.63 -4.80
CA SER A 162 -2.06 -31.16 -3.82
C SER A 162 -3.37 -31.69 -4.42
N LEU A 163 -3.42 -31.81 -5.75
CA LEU A 163 -4.58 -32.33 -6.51
C LEU A 163 -4.33 -33.71 -7.13
N TRP A 164 -3.27 -34.41 -6.70
CA TRP A 164 -2.94 -35.77 -7.13
C TRP A 164 -2.61 -36.64 -5.92
#